data_AF-A0A7K6H336-F1
#
_entry.id   AF-A0A7K6H336-F1
#
_cell.length_a   1.000
_cell.length_b   1.000
_cell.length_c   1.000
_cell.angle_alpha   90.00
_cell.angle_beta   90.00
_cell.angle_gamma   90.00
#
_symmetry.space_group_name_H-M   'P 1'
#
loop_
_entity.id
_entity.type
_entity.pdbx_description
1 polymer ?
#
loop_
_entity_poly.entity_id
_entity_poly.type
_entity_poly.pdbx_seq_one_letter_code
_entity_poly.pdbx_strand_id
1 'polypeptide(L)'
;MYDLTSKCSVLLAKDFVHNAFTVILSEETRNSRSLYVEMNQTVISIYPQLKISKIYNFSLTEENCQVLDQSLENTTDSRRQANKIEISDQKGVSVSCDFQYDLCTVTLAGWHHGISAGLFGTNDNEAGNEWLVPNGSFTDNVQEFTQSWQVNKCSLVPKKEKPCPITAKQNICKVFFEEPHSLLR
;
A
#
# COMPACT_ATOMS: atom_id res chain seq x y z
N MET A 1 -2.18 2.51 13.85
CA MET A 1 -2.95 3.02 12.70
C MET A 1 -2.78 4.53 12.64
N TYR A 2 -2.44 5.08 11.47
CA TYR A 2 -2.29 6.52 11.25
C TYR A 2 -2.99 6.91 9.94
N ASP A 3 -3.38 8.19 9.79
CA ASP A 3 -4.01 8.72 8.59
C ASP A 3 -2.99 9.51 7.76
N LEU A 4 -2.96 9.24 6.44
CA LEU A 4 -2.07 9.92 5.52
C LEU A 4 -2.78 11.10 4.84
N THR A 5 -2.64 12.28 5.45
CA THR A 5 -3.18 13.54 4.93
C THR A 5 -2.34 14.18 3.81
N SER A 6 -1.13 13.67 3.58
CA SER A 6 -0.21 14.13 2.53
C SER A 6 -0.75 13.84 1.13
N LYS A 7 -0.59 14.78 0.19
CA LYS A 7 -0.95 14.51 -1.21
C LYS A 7 0.12 13.76 -1.98
N CYS A 8 1.34 13.76 -1.45
CA CYS A 8 2.54 13.31 -2.13
C CYS A 8 2.60 11.79 -2.29
N SER A 9 3.38 11.34 -3.27
CA SER A 9 3.76 9.93 -3.35
C SER A 9 4.60 9.52 -2.14
N VAL A 10 4.25 8.40 -1.51
CA VAL A 10 4.91 7.88 -0.29
C VAL A 10 5.30 6.41 -0.46
N LEU A 11 6.44 6.03 0.11
CA LEU A 11 6.89 4.65 0.18
C LEU A 11 6.13 3.90 1.28
N LEU A 12 5.34 2.92 0.89
CA LEU A 12 4.60 2.09 1.85
C LEU A 12 5.48 0.97 2.39
N ALA A 13 6.17 0.25 1.53
CA ALA A 13 7.02 -0.86 1.92
C ALA A 13 8.06 -1.15 0.82
N LYS A 14 9.30 -1.41 1.19
CA LYS A 14 10.34 -1.84 0.26
C LYS A 14 11.27 -2.84 0.93
N ASP A 15 11.67 -3.86 0.20
CA ASP A 15 12.81 -4.68 0.57
C ASP A 15 14.11 -3.95 0.18
N PHE A 16 14.78 -3.39 1.18
CA PHE A 16 16.06 -2.70 0.99
C PHE A 16 17.27 -3.64 0.90
N VAL A 17 17.09 -4.92 1.20
CA VAL A 17 18.16 -5.92 1.24
C VAL A 17 18.31 -6.60 -0.12
N HIS A 18 17.23 -7.13 -0.69
CA HIS A 18 17.27 -7.90 -1.93
C HIS A 18 16.54 -7.25 -3.10
N ASN A 19 15.87 -6.10 -2.88
CA ASN A 19 14.96 -5.49 -3.85
C ASN A 19 13.91 -6.48 -4.39
N ALA A 20 13.39 -7.37 -3.54
CA ALA A 20 12.36 -8.33 -3.93
C ALA A 20 11.03 -7.65 -4.28
N PHE A 21 10.70 -6.56 -3.57
CA PHE A 21 9.49 -5.77 -3.83
C PHE A 21 9.66 -4.29 -3.46
N THR A 22 8.83 -3.45 -4.09
CA THR A 22 8.63 -2.04 -3.72
C THR A 22 7.15 -1.71 -3.85
N VAL A 23 6.59 -1.04 -2.85
CA VAL A 23 5.18 -0.62 -2.79
C VAL A 23 5.13 0.88 -2.50
N ILE A 24 4.51 1.63 -3.40
CA ILE A 24 4.39 3.08 -3.32
C ILE A 24 2.92 3.46 -3.47
N LEU A 25 2.44 4.32 -2.59
CA LEU A 25 1.19 5.04 -2.82
C LEU A 25 1.51 6.29 -3.62
N SER A 26 1.17 6.28 -4.90
CA SER A 26 1.54 7.33 -5.85
C SER A 26 0.45 8.39 -5.96
N GLU A 27 0.87 9.66 -5.94
CA GLU A 27 0.04 10.78 -6.36
C GLU A 27 -0.08 10.79 -7.89
N GLU A 28 -1.31 10.77 -8.38
CA GLU A 28 -1.64 10.90 -9.79
C GLU A 28 -2.24 12.29 -10.07
N THR A 29 -2.69 12.53 -11.30
CA THR A 29 -3.34 13.80 -11.62
C THR A 29 -4.64 14.02 -10.83
N ARG A 30 -4.95 15.28 -10.50
CA ARG A 30 -6.23 15.71 -9.90
C ARG A 30 -6.57 15.12 -8.51
N ASN A 31 -5.58 14.89 -7.64
CA ASN A 31 -5.75 14.26 -6.31
C ASN A 31 -6.25 12.81 -6.36
N SER A 32 -6.06 12.10 -7.48
CA SER A 32 -6.24 10.65 -7.49
C SER A 32 -4.97 9.98 -6.97
N ARG A 33 -5.11 8.80 -6.38
CA ARG A 33 -3.99 7.98 -5.93
C ARG A 33 -4.00 6.65 -6.66
N SER A 34 -2.82 6.14 -6.98
CA SER A 34 -2.62 4.79 -7.46
C SER A 34 -1.73 4.02 -6.49
N LEU A 35 -1.94 2.71 -6.40
CA LEU A 35 -1.02 1.81 -5.70
C LEU A 35 -0.07 1.25 -6.75
N TYR A 36 1.19 1.66 -6.67
CA TYR A 36 2.29 1.14 -7.48
C TYR A 36 2.98 0.02 -6.72
N VAL A 37 3.10 -1.14 -7.36
CA VAL A 37 3.75 -2.33 -6.82
C VAL A 37 4.74 -2.83 -7.85
N GLU A 38 5.98 -2.99 -7.45
CA GLU A 38 7.02 -3.67 -8.23
C GLU A 38 7.38 -4.95 -7.50
N MET A 39 7.23 -6.09 -8.16
CA MET A 39 7.58 -7.40 -7.62
C MET A 39 7.92 -8.35 -8.77
N ASN A 40 8.98 -9.15 -8.62
CA ASN A 40 9.44 -10.12 -9.61
C ASN A 40 9.34 -9.66 -11.09
N GLN A 41 10.11 -8.62 -11.47
CA GLN A 41 10.15 -8.08 -12.84
C GLN A 41 8.79 -7.59 -13.37
N THR A 42 7.79 -7.46 -12.50
CA THR A 42 6.45 -7.04 -12.83
C THR A 42 6.15 -5.74 -12.11
N VAL A 43 5.61 -4.77 -12.84
CA VAL A 43 5.12 -3.51 -12.33
C VAL A 43 3.61 -3.49 -12.44
N ILE A 44 2.93 -3.22 -11.34
CA ILE A 44 1.49 -3.21 -11.21
C ILE A 44 1.08 -1.82 -10.72
N SER A 45 0.23 -1.13 -11.48
CA SER A 45 -0.39 0.13 -11.08
C SER A 45 -1.88 -0.07 -10.91
N ILE A 46 -2.38 0.01 -9.69
CA ILE A 46 -3.79 -0.16 -9.35
C ILE A 46 -4.41 1.22 -9.13
N TYR A 47 -5.55 1.49 -9.76
CA TYR A 47 -6.28 2.75 -9.68
C TYR A 47 -7.66 2.50 -9.02
N PRO A 48 -7.77 2.59 -7.68
CA PRO A 48 -8.99 2.23 -6.96
C PRO A 48 -10.22 3.01 -7.43
N GLN A 49 -10.10 4.32 -7.63
CA GLN A 49 -11.21 5.19 -8.07
C GLN A 49 -11.76 4.80 -9.45
N LEU A 50 -10.89 4.31 -10.33
CA LEU A 50 -11.25 3.88 -11.68
C LEU A 50 -11.59 2.39 -11.74
N LYS A 51 -11.31 1.64 -10.66
CA LYS A 51 -11.46 0.17 -10.57
C LYS A 51 -10.72 -0.57 -11.68
N ILE A 52 -9.55 -0.07 -12.05
CA ILE A 52 -8.68 -0.68 -13.07
C ILE A 52 -7.28 -0.92 -12.53
N SER A 53 -6.55 -1.81 -13.18
CA SER A 53 -5.12 -2.05 -12.95
C SER A 53 -4.38 -2.14 -14.28
N LYS A 54 -3.13 -1.69 -14.30
CA LYS A 54 -2.17 -1.91 -15.39
C LYS A 54 -1.05 -2.81 -14.88
N ILE A 55 -0.64 -3.79 -15.68
CA ILE A 55 0.40 -4.75 -15.34
C ILE A 55 1.41 -4.75 -16.49
N TYR A 56 2.69 -4.57 -16.16
CA TYR A 56 3.80 -4.56 -17.10
C TYR A 56 4.85 -5.58 -16.65
N ASN A 57 5.27 -6.50 -17.52
CA ASN A 57 6.31 -7.49 -17.22
C ASN A 57 7.58 -7.17 -18.03
N PHE A 58 8.74 -7.14 -17.36
CA PHE A 58 10.04 -6.76 -17.91
C PHE A 58 10.91 -7.97 -18.30
N SER A 59 10.33 -9.11 -18.65
CA SER A 59 11.11 -10.25 -19.14
C SER A 59 11.92 -9.85 -20.38
N LEU A 60 13.25 -9.85 -20.26
CA LEU A 60 14.27 -9.58 -21.27
C LEU A 60 13.78 -9.73 -22.73
N THR A 61 13.42 -8.61 -23.35
CA THR A 61 13.45 -8.47 -24.82
C THR A 61 14.68 -7.65 -25.17
N GLU A 62 15.83 -8.31 -25.28
CA GLU A 62 16.71 -7.94 -26.39
C GLU A 62 15.91 -8.21 -27.68
N GLU A 63 15.78 -7.18 -28.51
CA GLU A 63 15.19 -7.24 -29.85
C GLU A 63 13.68 -7.55 -29.91
N ASN A 64 12.87 -6.60 -29.46
CA ASN A 64 11.80 -5.96 -30.25
C ASN A 64 10.85 -5.25 -29.28
N CYS A 65 10.67 -3.94 -29.47
CA CYS A 65 9.65 -3.15 -28.80
C CYS A 65 8.25 -3.63 -29.22
N GLN A 66 7.78 -4.75 -28.67
CA GLN A 66 6.36 -5.03 -28.61
C GLN A 66 5.86 -4.46 -27.29
N VAL A 67 5.29 -3.24 -27.38
CA VAL A 67 4.37 -2.74 -26.37
C VAL A 67 3.25 -3.77 -26.28
N LEU A 68 3.34 -4.63 -25.29
CA LEU A 68 2.29 -5.58 -24.99
C LEU A 68 1.20 -4.77 -24.29
N ASP A 69 0.31 -4.17 -25.09
CA ASP A 69 -0.96 -3.63 -24.63
C ASP A 69 -1.89 -4.81 -24.34
N GLN A 70 -1.45 -5.66 -23.39
CA GLN A 70 -2.22 -6.80 -22.94
C GLN A 70 -3.28 -6.29 -21.97
N SER A 71 -4.44 -5.97 -22.53
CA SER A 71 -5.69 -6.37 -21.89
C SER A 71 -5.62 -7.89 -21.71
N LEU A 72 -5.05 -8.34 -20.58
CA LEU A 72 -4.92 -9.75 -20.22
C LEU A 72 -6.32 -10.34 -20.00
N GLU A 73 -6.93 -10.75 -21.11
CA GLU A 73 -7.85 -11.88 -21.13
C GLU A 73 -7.00 -13.16 -21.17
N ASN A 74 -7.09 -13.93 -20.09
CA ASN A 74 -6.75 -15.36 -20.00
C ASN A 74 -5.27 -15.74 -19.86
N THR A 75 -4.78 -15.74 -18.62
CA THR A 75 -3.87 -16.79 -18.11
C THR A 75 -4.25 -17.17 -16.68
N THR A 76 -4.70 -18.42 -16.55
CA THR A 76 -4.65 -19.35 -15.40
C THR A 76 -4.78 -18.77 -13.97
N ASP A 77 -5.97 -19.01 -13.41
CA ASP A 77 -6.38 -18.88 -12.01
C ASP A 77 -6.50 -17.47 -11.41
N SER A 78 -7.04 -16.53 -12.19
CA SER A 78 -7.70 -15.35 -11.61
C SER A 78 -9.22 -15.52 -11.70
N ARG A 79 -9.86 -15.90 -10.60
CA ARG A 79 -11.29 -15.63 -10.43
C ARG A 79 -11.45 -14.12 -10.34
N ARG A 80 -11.53 -13.42 -11.48
CA ARG A 80 -12.01 -12.04 -11.55
C ARG A 80 -13.47 -12.01 -11.12
N GLN A 81 -13.71 -12.02 -9.81
CA GLN A 81 -14.92 -11.45 -9.26
C GLN A 81 -14.82 -9.96 -9.58
N ALA A 82 -15.82 -9.38 -10.26
CA ALA A 82 -15.73 -8.07 -10.93
C ALA A 82 -15.25 -6.86 -10.07
N ASN A 83 -15.03 -7.06 -8.76
CA ASN A 83 -14.57 -6.06 -7.80
C ASN A 83 -13.22 -6.40 -7.12
N LYS A 84 -12.57 -7.53 -7.41
CA LYS A 84 -11.34 -7.95 -6.73
C LYS A 84 -10.19 -8.23 -7.70
N ILE A 85 -9.00 -7.77 -7.33
CA ILE A 85 -7.72 -8.10 -7.98
C ILE A 85 -6.88 -8.89 -6.99
N GLU A 86 -6.19 -9.92 -7.46
CA GLU A 86 -5.26 -10.72 -6.68
C GLU A 86 -4.11 -11.14 -7.58
N ILE A 87 -2.89 -10.78 -7.18
CA ILE A 87 -1.66 -11.03 -7.93
C ILE A 87 -0.61 -11.48 -6.93
N SER A 88 0.08 -12.58 -7.21
CA SER A 88 1.15 -13.12 -6.39
C SER A 88 2.34 -13.50 -7.25
N ASP A 89 3.54 -13.29 -6.73
CA ASP A 89 4.77 -13.81 -7.34
C ASP A 89 5.28 -15.08 -6.63
N GLN A 90 6.20 -15.77 -7.28
CA GLN A 90 6.87 -16.94 -6.72
C GLN A 90 7.89 -16.59 -5.62
N LYS A 91 8.19 -15.30 -5.41
CA LYS A 91 9.07 -14.83 -4.33
C LYS A 91 8.30 -14.59 -3.03
N GLY A 92 6.99 -14.88 -2.99
CA GLY A 92 6.17 -14.79 -1.79
C GLY A 92 5.67 -13.39 -1.49
N VAL A 93 5.50 -12.55 -2.51
CA VAL A 93 4.85 -11.25 -2.41
C VAL A 93 3.50 -11.36 -3.11
N SER A 94 2.43 -10.96 -2.43
CA SER A 94 1.09 -10.93 -3.02
C SER A 94 0.36 -9.65 -2.68
N VAL A 95 -0.38 -9.14 -3.66
CA VAL A 95 -1.22 -7.97 -3.53
C VAL A 95 -2.65 -8.35 -3.89
N SER A 96 -3.57 -8.03 -2.98
CA SER A 96 -5.00 -8.17 -3.23
C SER A 96 -5.69 -6.84 -2.99
N CYS A 97 -6.53 -6.42 -3.92
CA CYS A 97 -7.35 -5.23 -3.78
C CYS A 97 -8.82 -5.57 -4.01
N ASP A 98 -9.67 -5.23 -3.05
CA ASP A 98 -11.12 -5.30 -3.14
C ASP A 98 -11.70 -3.89 -3.31
N PHE A 99 -12.15 -3.59 -4.52
CA PHE A 99 -12.77 -2.32 -4.91
C PHE A 99 -14.21 -2.15 -4.40
N GLN A 100 -14.80 -3.16 -3.78
CA GLN A 100 -16.05 -3.00 -3.04
C GLN A 100 -15.82 -2.29 -1.71
N TYR A 101 -14.67 -2.56 -1.07
CA TYR A 101 -14.33 -2.05 0.26
C TYR A 101 -13.21 -1.00 0.24
N ASP A 102 -12.73 -0.61 -0.94
CA ASP A 102 -11.56 0.28 -1.12
C ASP A 102 -10.33 -0.20 -0.31
N LEU A 103 -10.15 -1.52 -0.21
CA LEU A 103 -9.13 -2.16 0.61
C LEU A 103 -8.10 -2.84 -0.27
N CYS A 104 -6.83 -2.48 -0.09
CA CYS A 104 -5.70 -3.20 -0.66
C CYS A 104 -4.84 -3.78 0.46
N THR A 105 -4.42 -5.02 0.28
CA THR A 105 -3.58 -5.77 1.21
C THR A 105 -2.33 -6.23 0.48
N VAL A 106 -1.17 -5.95 1.07
CA VAL A 106 0.11 -6.54 0.67
C VAL A 106 0.44 -7.62 1.70
N THR A 107 0.67 -8.83 1.23
CA THR A 107 1.05 -9.96 2.08
C THR A 107 2.44 -10.44 1.66
N LEU A 108 3.30 -10.62 2.64
CA LEU A 108 4.65 -11.10 2.48
C LEU A 108 4.79 -12.48 3.12
N ALA A 109 5.43 -13.41 2.43
CA ALA A 109 5.79 -14.70 2.99
C ALA A 109 6.78 -14.55 4.15
N GLY A 110 6.81 -15.54 5.05
CA GLY A 110 7.56 -15.45 6.31
C GLY A 110 9.07 -15.20 6.17
N TRP A 111 9.69 -15.54 5.03
CA TRP A 111 11.10 -15.25 4.77
C TRP A 111 11.40 -13.77 4.48
N HIS A 112 10.37 -12.93 4.30
CA HIS A 112 10.47 -11.47 4.21
C HIS A 112 10.31 -10.77 5.58
N HIS A 113 10.37 -11.51 6.67
CA HIS A 113 10.31 -10.96 8.02
C HIS A 113 11.52 -10.05 8.29
N GLY A 114 11.27 -8.84 8.79
CA GLY A 114 12.30 -7.88 9.20
C GLY A 114 13.15 -7.26 8.08
N ILE A 115 12.80 -7.46 6.80
CA ILE A 115 13.55 -6.89 5.66
C ILE A 115 12.81 -5.74 4.97
N SER A 116 11.56 -5.47 5.37
CA SER A 116 10.78 -4.37 4.82
C SER A 116 11.11 -3.08 5.58
N ALA A 117 11.03 -1.93 4.92
CA ALA A 117 10.89 -0.65 5.59
C ALA A 117 10.03 0.30 4.76
N GLY A 118 9.37 1.23 5.44
CA GLY A 118 8.42 2.18 4.87
C GLY A 118 7.34 2.52 5.89
N LEU A 119 6.22 3.06 5.40
CA LEU A 119 5.08 3.34 6.27
C LEU A 119 4.46 2.08 6.90
N PHE A 120 4.56 0.91 6.26
CA PHE A 120 4.14 -0.37 6.83
C PHE A 120 5.12 -0.96 7.87
N GLY A 121 6.12 -0.18 8.29
CA GLY A 121 7.08 -0.58 9.31
C GLY A 121 8.12 -1.56 8.82
N THR A 122 8.74 -2.23 9.78
CA THR A 122 9.88 -3.15 9.59
C THR A 122 9.45 -4.59 9.29
N ASN A 123 8.18 -4.93 9.56
CA ASN A 123 7.63 -6.29 9.47
C ASN A 123 8.44 -7.31 10.30
N ASP A 124 8.96 -6.91 11.46
CA ASP A 124 9.73 -7.75 12.40
C ASP A 124 8.94 -8.15 13.67
N ASN A 125 7.63 -7.85 13.70
CA ASN A 125 6.75 -8.03 14.86
C ASN A 125 7.16 -7.24 16.12
N GLU A 126 7.98 -6.20 16.00
CA GLU A 126 8.36 -5.32 17.11
C GLU A 126 7.62 -3.98 17.04
N ALA A 127 6.54 -3.84 17.81
CA ALA A 127 5.76 -2.61 17.82
C ALA A 127 6.56 -1.37 18.28
N GLY A 128 7.63 -1.55 19.05
CA GLY A 128 8.47 -0.48 19.57
C GLY A 128 9.31 0.24 18.52
N ASN A 129 9.48 -0.33 17.33
CA ASN A 129 10.37 0.21 16.29
C ASN A 129 9.64 0.57 14.98
N GLU A 130 8.30 0.53 14.99
CA GLU A 130 7.45 0.72 13.82
C GLU A 130 7.67 2.08 13.12
N TRP A 131 8.08 3.11 13.87
CA TRP A 131 8.30 4.48 13.36
C TRP A 131 9.77 4.74 13.01
N LEU A 132 10.39 3.77 12.34
CA LEU A 132 11.70 3.88 11.71
C LEU A 132 11.63 4.87 10.53
N VAL A 133 12.55 5.83 10.46
CA VAL A 133 12.66 6.77 9.33
C VAL A 133 13.90 6.45 8.47
N PRO A 134 14.01 6.95 7.23
CA PRO A 134 15.04 6.50 6.28
C PRO A 134 16.50 6.67 6.70
N ASN A 135 16.79 7.56 7.66
CA ASN A 135 18.14 7.75 8.20
C ASN A 135 18.51 6.69 9.26
N GLY A 136 17.61 5.74 9.57
CA GLY A 136 17.80 4.70 10.59
C GLY A 136 17.42 5.10 12.02
N SER A 137 16.98 6.33 12.26
CA SER A 137 16.48 6.76 13.57
C SER A 137 14.99 6.44 13.73
N PHE A 138 14.52 6.52 14.97
CA PHE A 138 13.10 6.43 15.31
C PHE A 138 12.56 7.81 15.66
N THR A 139 11.29 8.04 15.36
CA THR A 139 10.56 9.23 15.80
C THR A 139 9.33 8.82 16.61
N ASP A 140 8.88 9.69 17.50
CA ASP A 140 7.61 9.61 18.22
C ASP A 140 6.54 10.55 17.63
N ASN A 141 6.83 11.14 16.46
CA ASN A 141 5.95 12.05 15.76
C ASN A 141 5.46 11.41 14.45
N VAL A 142 4.17 11.06 14.41
CA VAL A 142 3.52 10.48 13.22
C VAL A 142 3.62 11.37 11.98
N GLN A 143 3.65 12.69 12.16
CA GLN A 143 3.80 13.63 11.04
C GLN A 143 5.22 13.58 10.49
N GLU A 144 6.24 13.54 11.35
CA GLU A 144 7.62 13.37 10.93
C GLU A 144 7.82 12.01 10.22
N PHE A 145 7.31 10.94 10.82
CA PHE A 145 7.35 9.59 10.25
C PHE A 145 6.75 9.56 8.84
N THR A 146 5.49 10.01 8.69
CA THR A 146 4.80 10.00 7.39
C THR A 146 5.44 10.90 6.34
N GLN A 147 6.09 11.99 6.74
CA GLN A 147 6.79 12.89 5.83
C GLN A 147 8.15 12.35 5.37
N SER A 148 8.85 11.65 6.26
CA SER A 148 10.18 11.12 5.98
C SER A 148 10.19 10.09 4.83
N TRP A 149 9.07 9.38 4.63
CA TRP A 149 8.90 8.35 3.61
C TRP A 149 8.37 8.87 2.25
N GLN A 150 8.40 10.18 2.00
CA GLN A 150 8.00 10.74 0.70
C GLN A 150 9.06 10.49 -0.37
N VAL A 151 8.66 10.01 -1.54
CA VAL A 151 9.59 9.65 -2.64
C VAL A 151 9.96 10.83 -3.55
N ASN A 152 9.26 11.97 -3.45
CA ASN A 152 9.55 13.18 -4.24
C ASN A 152 9.45 14.44 -3.36
N LYS A 153 10.17 15.52 -3.73
CA LYS A 153 10.05 16.83 -3.07
C LYS A 153 8.66 17.40 -3.35
N CYS A 154 7.77 17.21 -2.39
CA CYS A 154 6.39 17.63 -2.48
C CYS A 154 6.14 18.72 -1.43
N SER A 155 5.54 19.83 -1.89
CA SER A 155 5.30 20.99 -1.04
C SER A 155 4.11 20.70 -0.12
N LEU A 156 4.39 20.42 1.14
CA LEU A 156 3.35 20.24 2.15
C LEU A 156 2.76 21.59 2.53
N VAL A 157 1.45 21.73 2.37
CA VAL A 157 0.69 22.74 3.10
C VAL A 157 0.16 22.04 4.35
N PRO A 158 0.64 22.38 5.56
CA PRO A 158 0.11 21.82 6.79
C PRO A 158 -1.39 22.10 6.84
N LYS A 159 -2.21 21.06 6.71
CA LYS A 159 -3.63 21.20 7.00
C LYS A 159 -3.81 21.00 8.48
N LYS A 160 -4.35 22.02 9.15
CA LYS A 160 -4.91 21.84 10.49
C LYS A 160 -6.04 20.83 10.38
N GLU A 161 -5.89 19.68 11.00
CA GLU A 161 -6.97 18.72 11.15
C GLU A 161 -8.11 19.40 11.89
N LYS A 162 -9.30 19.39 11.28
CA LYS A 162 -10.50 19.81 11.98
C LYS A 162 -10.98 18.61 12.80
N PRO A 163 -11.21 18.76 14.11
CA PRO A 163 -11.79 17.67 14.90
C PRO A 163 -13.10 17.23 14.24
N CYS A 164 -13.25 15.92 14.06
CA CYS A 164 -14.48 15.35 13.53
C CYS A 164 -15.63 15.73 14.47
N PRO A 165 -16.72 16.36 13.97
CA PRO A 165 -17.90 16.57 14.78
C PRO A 165 -18.45 15.21 15.20
N ILE A 166 -18.57 15.01 16.51
CA ILE A 166 -19.15 13.82 17.11
C ILE A 166 -20.61 13.74 16.63
N THR A 167 -20.94 12.76 15.78
CA THR A 167 -22.33 12.55 15.36
C THR A 167 -22.60 11.07 15.13
N ALA A 168 -23.68 10.57 15.74
CA ALA A 168 -24.44 9.31 15.56
C ALA A 168 -23.69 7.98 15.35
N LYS A 169 -22.64 7.93 14.53
CA LYS A 169 -21.83 6.73 14.22
C LYS A 169 -20.99 6.22 15.39
N GLN A 170 -20.69 7.04 16.39
CA GLN A 170 -19.94 6.62 17.59
C GLN A 170 -20.71 5.62 18.46
N ASN A 171 -22.05 5.70 18.53
CA ASN A 171 -22.82 4.76 19.34
C ASN A 171 -22.68 3.32 18.82
N ILE A 172 -22.62 3.15 17.50
CA ILE A 172 -22.39 1.85 16.87
C ILE A 172 -20.97 1.36 17.15
N CYS A 173 -19.95 2.20 16.97
CA CYS A 173 -18.57 1.84 17.27
C CYS A 173 -18.39 1.43 18.75
N LYS A 174 -19.06 2.13 19.67
CA LYS A 174 -19.03 1.83 21.09
C LYS A 174 -19.61 0.45 21.41
N VAL A 175 -20.77 0.13 20.85
CA VAL A 175 -21.40 -1.20 20.97
C VAL A 175 -20.47 -2.29 20.43
N PHE A 176 -19.80 -2.05 19.30
CA PHE A 176 -18.93 -3.04 18.67
C PHE A 176 -17.52 -3.14 19.25
N PHE A 177 -16.94 -2.12 19.89
CA PHE A 177 -15.52 -2.17 20.30
C PHE A 177 -15.28 -1.86 21.78
N GLU A 178 -16.24 -1.27 22.49
CA GLU A 178 -16.06 -0.85 23.87
C GLU A 178 -16.96 -1.60 24.85
N GLU A 179 -18.13 -2.08 24.41
CA GLU A 179 -19.09 -2.76 25.29
C GLU A 179 -18.61 -4.14 25.74
N PRO A 180 -18.88 -4.55 27.00
CA PRO A 180 -18.44 -5.82 27.56
C PRO A 180 -18.98 -7.05 26.82
N HIS A 181 -20.11 -6.91 26.13
CA HIS A 181 -20.77 -7.97 25.38
C HIS A 181 -20.50 -7.91 23.87
N SER A 182 -19.56 -7.08 23.44
CA SER A 182 -19.16 -7.06 22.04
C SER A 182 -18.55 -8.41 21.64
N LEU A 183 -18.93 -8.89 20.45
CA LEU A 183 -18.34 -10.07 19.83
C LEU A 183 -16.94 -9.82 19.25
N LEU A 184 -16.47 -8.56 19.22
CA LEU A 184 -15.18 -8.16 18.62
C LEU A 184 -14.13 -7.78 19.68
N ARG A 185 -14.41 -8.00 20.96
CA ARG A 185 -13.46 -7.78 22.07
C ARG A 185 -12.73 -9.07 22.45
#